data_AF-A0A1C6DRZ5-F1
#
_entry.id   AF-A0A1C6DRZ5-F1
#
_cell.length_a   1.000
_cell.length_b   1.000
_cell.length_c   1.000
_cell.angle_alpha   90.00
_cell.angle_beta   90.00
_cell.angle_gamma   90.00
#
_symmetry.space_group_name_H-M   'P 1'
#
loop_
_entity.id
_entity.type
_entity.pdbx_description
1 polymer ?
#
loop_
_entity_poly.entity_id
_entity_poly.type
_entity_poly.pdbx_seq_one_letter_code
_entity_poly.pdbx_strand_id
1 'polypeptide(L)'
;MAKKKSLFSSMTKLAKDLNKNTIDNLGRKLNEVDYQLSRNLNLESLKTLYDTVVDVEKQLLKMRKQLLRQTDSNRVYSQLKKATKLKDKINKNIQKKQAVNPIINNLTNDEISTLKLIESIFKDKSVANKLTFRKSNACLTFNYDTQWLCDIYLNQKPYQIKIFSKEYNTLSFDFDFIDDLKDIRDIFLDILK
;
A
#
# COMPACT_ATOMS: atom_id res chain seq x y z
N MET A 1 6.27 -62.48 -26.83
CA MET A 1 6.14 -61.75 -25.54
C MET A 1 6.37 -60.26 -25.76
N ALA A 2 5.32 -59.45 -25.89
CA ALA A 2 5.45 -57.99 -26.04
C ALA A 2 4.29 -57.30 -25.32
N LYS A 3 4.43 -57.03 -24.00
CA LYS A 3 3.40 -56.29 -23.22
C LYS A 3 3.88 -55.74 -21.86
N LYS A 4 5.17 -55.41 -21.70
CA LYS A 4 5.69 -54.71 -20.49
C LYS A 4 6.35 -53.36 -20.73
N LYS A 5 6.59 -52.95 -22.00
CA LYS A 5 7.23 -51.67 -22.33
C LYS A 5 6.28 -50.45 -22.40
N SER A 6 4.94 -50.62 -22.36
CA SER A 6 4.01 -49.50 -22.64
C SER A 6 3.56 -48.68 -21.43
N LEU A 7 3.61 -49.20 -20.20
CA LEU A 7 3.10 -48.48 -19.02
C LEU A 7 4.08 -47.40 -18.52
N PHE A 8 5.38 -47.70 -18.47
CA PHE A 8 6.41 -46.73 -18.05
C PHE A 8 6.59 -45.58 -19.04
N SER A 9 6.50 -45.85 -20.36
CA SER A 9 6.52 -44.80 -21.37
C SER A 9 5.28 -43.88 -21.29
N SER A 10 4.13 -44.45 -20.92
CA SER A 10 2.88 -43.70 -20.78
C SER A 10 2.88 -42.83 -19.52
N MET A 11 3.34 -43.36 -18.37
CA MET A 11 3.46 -42.59 -17.12
C MET A 11 4.48 -41.45 -17.24
N THR A 12 5.61 -41.68 -17.90
CA THR A 12 6.59 -40.62 -18.14
C THR A 12 6.04 -39.54 -19.06
N LYS A 13 5.33 -39.90 -20.14
CA LYS A 13 4.65 -38.94 -21.03
C LYS A 13 3.60 -38.12 -20.27
N LEU A 14 2.78 -38.76 -19.44
CA LEU A 14 1.75 -38.09 -18.64
C LEU A 14 2.37 -37.06 -17.67
N ALA A 15 3.42 -37.44 -16.93
CA ALA A 15 4.13 -36.54 -16.03
C ALA A 15 4.77 -35.33 -16.75
N LYS A 16 5.27 -35.54 -17.97
CA LYS A 16 5.83 -34.48 -18.82
C LYS A 16 4.74 -33.51 -19.29
N ASP A 17 3.59 -34.02 -19.72
CA ASP A 17 2.46 -33.20 -20.16
C ASP A 17 1.85 -32.40 -18.99
N LEU A 18 1.82 -32.99 -17.79
CA LEU A 18 1.45 -32.32 -16.53
C LEU A 18 2.38 -31.15 -16.18
N ASN A 19 3.70 -31.34 -16.28
CA ASN A 19 4.67 -30.28 -16.01
C ASN A 19 4.51 -29.12 -17.00
N LYS A 20 4.36 -29.43 -18.29
CA LYS A 20 4.16 -28.42 -19.34
C LYS A 20 2.90 -27.58 -19.07
N ASN A 21 1.77 -28.23 -18.82
CA ASN A 21 0.50 -27.56 -18.54
C ASN A 21 0.56 -26.69 -17.27
N THR A 22 1.26 -27.17 -16.25
CA THR A 22 1.46 -26.41 -15.01
C THR A 22 2.28 -25.14 -15.26
N ILE A 23 3.40 -25.24 -15.99
CA ILE A 23 4.23 -24.08 -16.33
C ILE A 23 3.43 -23.06 -17.17
N ASP A 24 2.64 -23.54 -18.13
CA ASP A 24 1.82 -22.69 -18.99
C ASP A 24 0.72 -21.96 -18.20
N ASN A 25 0.07 -22.64 -17.25
CA ASN A 25 -0.92 -22.03 -16.37
C ASN A 25 -0.29 -20.98 -15.44
N LEU A 26 0.89 -21.25 -14.88
CA LEU A 26 1.63 -20.26 -14.07
C LEU A 26 2.05 -19.06 -14.91
N GLY A 27 2.51 -19.28 -16.14
CA GLY A 27 2.83 -18.20 -17.09
C GLY A 27 1.63 -17.34 -17.45
N ARG A 28 0.44 -17.94 -17.64
CA ARG A 28 -0.82 -17.21 -17.86
C ARG A 28 -1.17 -16.31 -16.67
N LYS A 29 -1.04 -16.81 -15.44
CA LYS A 29 -1.24 -15.98 -14.23
C LYS A 29 -0.31 -14.77 -14.20
N LEU A 30 0.97 -14.94 -14.55
CA LEU A 30 1.90 -13.80 -14.64
C LEU A 30 1.51 -12.81 -15.75
N ASN A 31 0.99 -13.28 -16.88
CA ASN A 31 0.47 -12.40 -17.93
C ASN A 31 -0.75 -11.62 -17.46
N GLU A 32 -1.64 -12.26 -16.71
CA GLU A 32 -2.84 -11.61 -16.17
C GLU A 32 -2.46 -10.54 -15.14
N VAL A 33 -1.49 -10.80 -14.27
CA VAL A 33 -0.96 -9.77 -13.35
C VAL A 33 -0.37 -8.58 -14.13
N ASP A 34 0.43 -8.83 -15.17
CA ASP A 34 1.00 -7.77 -16.02
C ASP A 34 -0.08 -6.94 -16.71
N TYR A 35 -1.17 -7.60 -17.17
CA TYR A 35 -2.33 -6.92 -17.73
C TYR A 35 -3.06 -6.09 -16.67
N GLN A 36 -3.33 -6.63 -15.49
CA GLN A 36 -4.00 -5.88 -14.42
C GLN A 36 -3.17 -4.68 -13.95
N LEU A 37 -1.84 -4.81 -13.91
CA LEU A 37 -0.93 -3.70 -13.56
C LEU A 37 -0.97 -2.52 -14.54
N SER A 38 -1.41 -2.73 -15.78
CA SER A 38 -1.60 -1.65 -16.74
C SER A 38 -2.82 -0.76 -16.41
N ARG A 39 -3.68 -1.21 -15.48
CA ARG A 39 -4.84 -0.46 -15.01
C ARG A 39 -4.47 0.46 -13.83
N ASN A 40 -5.23 1.54 -13.63
CA ASN A 40 -5.07 2.38 -12.44
C ASN A 40 -5.63 1.67 -11.20
N LEU A 41 -4.79 0.94 -10.48
CA LEU A 41 -5.16 0.12 -9.31
C LEU A 41 -4.97 0.85 -7.98
N ASN A 42 -5.79 0.56 -6.98
CA ASN A 42 -5.59 1.05 -5.61
C ASN A 42 -4.48 0.25 -4.88
N LEU A 43 -4.09 0.69 -3.67
CA LEU A 43 -2.99 0.06 -2.92
C LEU A 43 -3.27 -1.40 -2.55
N GLU A 44 -4.50 -1.71 -2.15
CA GLU A 44 -4.87 -3.07 -1.73
C GLU A 44 -4.82 -4.03 -2.92
N SER A 45 -5.36 -3.62 -4.08
CA SER A 45 -5.24 -4.38 -5.32
C SER A 45 -3.79 -4.62 -5.73
N LEU A 46 -2.89 -3.65 -5.54
CA LEU A 46 -1.46 -3.82 -5.82
C LEU A 46 -0.80 -4.86 -4.89
N LYS A 47 -1.18 -4.89 -3.60
CA LYS A 47 -0.69 -5.92 -2.66
C LYS A 47 -1.18 -7.30 -3.03
N THR A 48 -2.46 -7.46 -3.37
CA THR A 48 -3.01 -8.75 -3.84
C THR A 48 -2.30 -9.25 -5.09
N LEU A 49 -1.98 -8.36 -6.03
CA LEU A 49 -1.18 -8.71 -7.21
C LEU A 49 0.24 -9.14 -6.84
N TYR A 50 0.88 -8.45 -5.88
CA TYR A 50 2.20 -8.83 -5.38
C TYR A 50 2.19 -10.24 -4.79
N ASP A 51 1.23 -10.55 -3.93
CA ASP A 51 1.08 -11.86 -3.30
C ASP A 51 0.85 -12.96 -4.33
N THR A 52 0.03 -12.67 -5.36
CA THR A 52 -0.19 -13.58 -6.48
C THR A 52 1.11 -13.91 -7.22
N VAL A 53 1.97 -12.92 -7.47
CA VAL A 53 3.28 -13.16 -8.11
C VAL A 53 4.21 -13.96 -7.21
N VAL A 54 4.22 -13.68 -5.90
CA VAL A 54 5.01 -14.43 -4.91
C VAL A 54 4.60 -15.90 -4.86
N ASP A 55 3.30 -16.20 -4.89
CA ASP A 55 2.81 -17.57 -4.88
C ASP A 55 3.12 -18.32 -6.17
N VAL A 56 3.05 -17.64 -7.31
CA VAL A 56 3.51 -18.21 -8.59
C VAL A 56 5.02 -18.46 -8.57
N GLU A 57 5.82 -17.53 -8.03
CA GLU A 57 7.28 -17.68 -7.87
C GLU A 57 7.62 -18.89 -6.99
N LYS A 58 6.95 -19.08 -5.85
CA LYS A 58 7.13 -20.25 -4.98
C LYS A 58 6.86 -21.56 -5.73
N GLN A 59 5.80 -21.62 -6.53
CA GLN A 59 5.46 -22.80 -7.32
C GLN A 59 6.51 -23.08 -8.40
N LEU A 60 6.96 -22.05 -9.12
CA LEU A 60 8.04 -22.17 -10.11
C LEU A 60 9.36 -22.61 -9.49
N LEU A 61 9.72 -22.10 -8.30
CA LEU A 61 10.91 -22.54 -7.55
C LEU A 61 10.80 -24.00 -7.11
N LYS A 62 9.60 -24.46 -6.69
CA LYS A 62 9.35 -25.87 -6.39
C LYS A 62 9.55 -26.74 -7.62
N MET A 63 9.04 -26.33 -8.78
CA MET A 63 9.25 -27.05 -10.05
C MET A 63 10.72 -27.08 -10.47
N ARG A 64 11.47 -25.99 -10.25
CA ARG A 64 12.91 -25.95 -10.54
C ARG A 64 13.73 -26.98 -9.75
N LYS A 65 13.26 -27.37 -8.57
CA LYS A 65 13.89 -28.43 -7.74
C LYS A 65 13.54 -29.84 -8.23
N GLN A 66 12.59 -29.99 -9.16
CA GLN A 66 12.21 -31.29 -9.74
C GLN A 66 13.11 -31.63 -10.92
N LEU A 67 13.22 -32.92 -11.24
CA LEU A 67 13.96 -33.40 -12.41
C LEU A 67 13.15 -33.11 -13.69
N LEU A 68 13.37 -31.94 -14.28
CA LEU A 68 12.68 -31.48 -15.49
C LEU A 68 13.51 -31.76 -16.76
N ARG A 69 12.84 -31.84 -17.91
CA ARG A 69 13.51 -31.75 -19.20
C ARG A 69 14.18 -30.38 -19.35
N GLN A 70 15.25 -30.31 -20.14
CA GLN A 70 15.94 -29.05 -20.42
C GLN A 70 14.99 -27.96 -20.95
N THR A 71 14.05 -28.33 -21.83
CA THR A 71 13.05 -27.40 -22.37
C THR A 71 12.14 -26.83 -21.29
N ASP A 72 11.66 -27.67 -20.37
CA ASP A 72 10.74 -27.26 -19.30
C ASP A 72 11.50 -26.45 -18.23
N SER A 73 12.74 -26.85 -17.93
CA SER A 73 13.65 -26.09 -17.07
C SER A 73 13.90 -24.67 -17.61
N ASN A 74 14.18 -24.52 -18.91
CA ASN A 74 14.34 -23.22 -19.57
C ASN A 74 13.05 -22.39 -19.49
N ARG A 75 11.87 -23.01 -19.65
CA ARG A 75 10.57 -22.34 -19.51
C ARG A 75 10.34 -21.86 -18.08
N VAL A 76 10.60 -22.69 -17.07
CA VAL A 76 10.53 -22.30 -15.65
C VAL A 76 11.45 -21.12 -15.36
N TYR A 77 12.69 -21.16 -15.85
CA TYR A 77 13.64 -20.05 -15.71
C TYR A 77 13.11 -18.74 -16.33
N SER A 78 12.54 -18.82 -17.54
CA SER A 78 11.93 -17.66 -18.20
C SER A 78 10.76 -17.08 -17.39
N GLN A 79 9.89 -17.94 -16.82
CA GLN A 79 8.77 -17.49 -16.00
C GLN A 79 9.24 -16.88 -14.68
N LEU A 80 10.27 -17.44 -14.04
CA LEU A 80 10.89 -16.84 -12.85
C LEU A 80 11.43 -15.43 -13.13
N LYS A 81 12.13 -15.24 -14.26
CA LYS A 81 12.62 -13.91 -14.67
C LYS A 81 11.47 -12.93 -14.87
N LYS A 82 10.33 -13.39 -15.39
CA LYS A 82 9.10 -12.57 -15.51
C LYS A 82 8.52 -12.22 -14.13
N ALA A 83 8.43 -13.18 -13.21
CA ALA A 83 7.95 -12.95 -11.86
C ALA A 83 8.79 -11.91 -11.11
N THR A 84 10.12 -11.99 -11.17
CA THR A 84 11.02 -10.99 -10.57
C THR A 84 10.76 -9.60 -11.12
N LYS A 85 10.68 -9.45 -12.46
CA LYS A 85 10.38 -8.16 -13.09
C LYS A 85 9.02 -7.59 -12.67
N LEU A 86 8.01 -8.45 -12.52
CA LEU A 86 6.68 -8.03 -12.06
C LEU A 86 6.70 -7.57 -10.61
N LYS A 87 7.36 -8.32 -9.71
CA LYS A 87 7.54 -7.89 -8.32
C LYS A 87 8.17 -6.52 -8.21
N ASP A 88 9.24 -6.26 -8.96
CA ASP A 88 9.92 -4.96 -8.95
C ASP A 88 9.00 -3.83 -9.45
N LYS A 89 8.23 -4.07 -10.52
CA LYS A 89 7.24 -3.11 -11.03
C LYS A 89 6.14 -2.83 -10.00
N ILE A 90 5.56 -3.88 -9.41
CA ILE A 90 4.50 -3.76 -8.41
C ILE A 90 5.02 -3.01 -7.18
N ASN A 91 6.19 -3.38 -6.67
CA ASN A 91 6.81 -2.71 -5.52
C ASN A 91 7.08 -1.24 -5.80
N LYS A 92 7.57 -0.89 -6.99
CA LYS A 92 7.72 0.53 -7.37
C LYS A 92 6.38 1.26 -7.38
N ASN A 93 5.30 0.64 -7.83
CA ASN A 93 3.96 1.24 -7.82
C ASN A 93 3.37 1.35 -6.42
N ILE A 94 3.57 0.32 -5.56
CA ILE A 94 3.22 0.35 -4.13
C ILE A 94 3.96 1.49 -3.46
N GLN A 95 5.29 1.58 -3.64
CA GLN A 95 6.12 2.65 -3.10
C GLN A 95 5.67 4.02 -3.59
N LYS A 96 5.33 4.17 -4.88
CA LYS A 96 4.76 5.44 -5.39
C LYS A 96 3.42 5.78 -4.74
N LYS A 97 2.50 4.82 -4.61
CA LYS A 97 1.19 5.07 -3.97
C LYS A 97 1.30 5.30 -2.46
N GLN A 98 2.26 4.65 -1.80
CA GLN A 98 2.60 4.90 -0.40
C GLN A 98 3.36 6.22 -0.21
N ALA A 99 4.19 6.63 -1.17
CA ALA A 99 4.91 7.90 -1.17
C ALA A 99 4.02 9.10 -1.48
N VAL A 100 2.80 8.88 -1.98
CA VAL A 100 1.75 9.91 -2.02
C VAL A 100 1.15 10.16 -0.63
N ASN A 101 1.44 9.32 0.39
CA ASN A 101 1.09 9.61 1.79
C ASN A 101 1.99 8.89 2.81
N PRO A 102 3.30 9.21 2.88
CA PRO A 102 4.21 8.62 3.86
C PRO A 102 3.84 8.96 5.30
N ILE A 103 3.01 9.99 5.50
CA ILE A 103 2.59 10.44 6.83
C ILE A 103 1.45 9.57 7.38
N ILE A 104 0.60 8.97 6.54
CA ILE A 104 -0.59 8.22 6.99
C ILE A 104 -0.26 6.81 7.50
N ASN A 105 0.75 6.13 6.93
CA ASN A 105 1.07 4.74 7.31
C ASN A 105 1.74 4.58 8.69
N ASN A 106 2.17 5.68 9.33
CA ASN A 106 2.78 5.70 10.66
C ASN A 106 1.90 6.40 11.71
N LEU A 107 0.60 6.52 11.45
CA LEU A 107 -0.32 7.17 12.38
C LEU A 107 -0.99 6.17 13.32
N THR A 108 -1.14 6.54 14.58
CA THR A 108 -2.02 5.86 15.52
C THR A 108 -3.48 6.10 15.13
N ASN A 109 -4.41 5.28 15.64
CA ASN A 109 -5.84 5.48 15.41
C ASN A 109 -6.32 6.85 15.89
N ASP A 110 -5.74 7.36 16.97
CA ASP A 110 -6.03 8.68 17.51
C ASP A 110 -5.58 9.76 16.53
N GLU A 111 -4.36 9.67 16.00
CA GLU A 111 -3.84 10.60 14.99
C GLU A 111 -4.69 10.59 13.71
N ILE A 112 -5.16 9.42 13.25
CA ILE A 112 -6.07 9.31 12.09
C ILE A 112 -7.41 9.99 12.40
N SER A 113 -7.94 9.80 13.61
CA SER A 113 -9.22 10.40 14.02
C SER A 113 -9.12 11.91 14.12
N THR A 114 -8.00 12.42 14.65
CA THR A 114 -7.66 13.84 14.67
C THR A 114 -7.57 14.43 13.27
N LEU A 115 -6.88 13.76 12.33
CA LEU A 115 -6.81 14.23 10.94
C LEU A 115 -8.19 14.40 10.31
N LYS A 116 -9.03 13.36 10.41
CA LYS A 116 -10.39 13.40 9.87
C LYS A 116 -11.23 14.50 10.49
N LEU A 117 -11.08 14.74 11.80
CA LEU A 117 -11.81 15.78 12.49
C LEU A 117 -11.36 17.17 12.02
N ILE A 118 -10.05 17.41 11.95
CA ILE A 118 -9.51 18.68 11.45
C ILE A 118 -9.91 18.90 9.98
N GLU A 119 -9.83 17.88 9.12
CA GLU A 119 -10.35 17.94 7.75
C GLU A 119 -11.83 18.30 7.71
N SER A 120 -12.64 17.76 8.62
CA SER A 120 -14.07 18.05 8.70
C SER A 120 -14.37 19.50 9.09
N ILE A 121 -13.55 20.10 9.95
CA ILE A 121 -13.65 21.52 10.34
C ILE A 121 -13.43 22.43 9.12
N PHE A 122 -12.53 22.04 8.22
CA PHE A 122 -12.19 22.82 7.02
C PHE A 122 -12.94 22.39 5.75
N LYS A 123 -13.87 21.43 5.85
CA LYS A 123 -14.55 20.83 4.69
C LYS A 123 -15.30 21.86 3.83
N ASP A 124 -15.85 22.90 4.46
CA ASP A 124 -16.62 23.95 3.77
C ASP A 124 -15.74 25.07 3.20
N LYS A 125 -14.43 25.06 3.45
CA LYS A 125 -13.48 25.95 2.78
C LYS A 125 -13.19 25.38 1.40
N SER A 126 -13.43 26.19 0.36
CA SER A 126 -13.51 25.81 -1.06
C SER A 126 -12.26 25.17 -1.69
N VAL A 127 -11.18 24.94 -0.93
CA VAL A 127 -9.93 24.39 -1.46
C VAL A 127 -9.44 23.22 -0.62
N ALA A 128 -10.02 22.04 -0.87
CA ALA A 128 -9.63 20.75 -0.26
C ALA A 128 -8.13 20.39 -0.41
N ASN A 129 -7.38 21.12 -1.24
CA ASN A 129 -5.95 20.90 -1.48
C ASN A 129 -5.01 21.84 -0.69
N LYS A 130 -5.55 22.77 0.11
CA LYS A 130 -4.72 23.72 0.88
C LYS A 130 -4.35 23.22 2.26
N LEU A 131 -5.16 22.34 2.86
CA LEU A 131 -4.84 21.75 4.15
C LEU A 131 -3.81 20.65 3.97
N THR A 132 -2.65 20.81 4.59
CA THR A 132 -1.59 19.81 4.63
C THR A 132 -1.18 19.58 6.08
N PHE A 133 -0.56 18.44 6.35
CA PHE A 133 -0.07 18.13 7.69
C PHE A 133 1.32 17.53 7.66
N ARG A 134 2.02 17.63 8.79
CA ARG A 134 3.30 16.98 9.06
C ARG A 134 3.23 16.28 10.41
N LYS A 135 3.88 15.13 10.54
CA LYS A 135 4.04 14.44 11.82
C LYS A 135 5.47 14.60 12.32
N SER A 136 5.61 14.92 13.59
CA SER A 136 6.85 14.79 14.37
C SER A 136 6.69 13.71 15.43
N ASN A 137 7.75 13.42 16.21
CA ASN A 137 7.64 12.53 17.36
C ASN A 137 6.78 13.11 18.50
N ALA A 138 6.53 14.42 18.50
CA ALA A 138 5.83 15.11 19.57
C ALA A 138 4.39 15.50 19.19
N CYS A 139 4.13 15.84 17.93
CA CYS A 139 2.85 16.39 17.50
C CYS A 139 2.53 16.16 16.01
N LEU A 140 1.25 16.34 15.69
CA LEU A 140 0.75 16.59 14.34
C LEU A 140 0.68 18.11 14.11
N THR A 141 1.37 18.60 13.10
CA THR A 141 1.36 20.01 12.70
C THR A 141 0.51 20.19 11.46
N PHE A 142 -0.47 21.09 11.51
CA PHE A 142 -1.35 21.41 10.40
C PHE A 142 -1.00 22.76 9.77
N ASN A 143 -1.06 22.79 8.45
CA ASN A 143 -0.83 23.98 7.64
C ASN A 143 -2.00 24.15 6.67
N TYR A 144 -2.46 25.38 6.52
CA TYR A 144 -3.41 25.74 5.47
C TYR A 144 -2.76 26.76 4.54
N ASP A 145 -2.56 26.34 3.28
CA ASP A 145 -1.86 27.10 2.26
C ASP A 145 -0.39 27.36 2.63
N THR A 146 -0.05 28.60 2.97
CA THR A 146 1.30 29.01 3.41
C THR A 146 1.35 29.33 4.90
N GLN A 147 0.24 29.11 5.64
CA GLN A 147 0.10 29.50 7.04
C GLN A 147 0.01 28.28 7.96
N TRP A 148 0.89 28.23 8.95
CA TRP A 148 0.81 27.24 10.03
C TRP A 148 -0.42 27.54 10.89
N LEU A 149 -1.27 26.53 11.09
CA LEU A 149 -2.52 26.66 11.83
C LEU A 149 -2.37 26.20 13.27
N CYS A 150 -1.90 24.97 13.48
CA CYS A 150 -1.79 24.42 14.82
C CYS A 150 -0.83 23.24 14.93
N ASP A 151 -0.39 22.99 16.16
CA ASP A 151 0.25 21.75 16.61
C ASP A 151 -0.69 21.00 17.55
N ILE A 152 -0.88 19.70 17.34
CA ILE A 152 -1.68 18.82 18.20
C ILE A 152 -0.80 17.75 18.82
N TYR A 153 -0.72 17.76 20.15
CA TYR A 153 0.09 16.86 20.98
C TYR A 153 -0.81 15.77 21.57
N LEU A 154 -0.66 14.55 21.07
CA LEU A 154 -1.44 13.37 21.49
C LEU A 154 -0.62 12.39 22.34
N ASN A 155 0.63 12.74 22.68
CA ASN A 155 1.59 11.86 23.34
C ASN A 155 1.49 11.87 24.89
N GLN A 156 0.73 12.80 25.46
CA GLN A 156 0.51 12.93 26.90
C GLN A 156 -0.92 13.40 27.17
N LYS A 157 -1.46 13.06 28.36
CA LYS A 157 -2.75 13.56 28.84
C LYS A 157 -2.56 14.66 29.91
N PRO A 158 -3.38 15.73 29.93
CA PRO A 158 -4.39 16.06 28.92
C PRO A 158 -3.74 16.31 27.56
N TYR A 159 -4.46 15.99 26.48
CA TYR A 159 -3.98 16.30 25.15
C TYR A 159 -3.91 17.82 24.98
N GLN A 160 -3.05 18.30 24.09
CA GLN A 160 -2.87 19.74 23.92
C GLN A 160 -2.93 20.14 22.46
N ILE A 161 -3.58 21.26 22.18
CA ILE A 161 -3.54 21.93 20.89
C ILE A 161 -3.00 23.35 21.04
N LYS A 162 -2.02 23.69 20.19
CA LYS A 162 -1.47 25.03 20.09
C LYS A 162 -1.89 25.63 18.75
N ILE A 163 -2.68 26.68 18.77
CA ILE A 163 -3.20 27.35 17.58
C ILE A 163 -2.39 28.63 17.34
N PHE A 164 -1.85 28.79 16.15
CA PHE A 164 -1.07 29.97 15.77
C PHE A 164 -2.02 31.06 15.24
N SER A 165 -2.16 32.15 15.98
CA SER A 165 -2.88 33.35 15.53
C SER A 165 -1.94 34.54 15.42
N LYS A 166 -2.09 35.34 14.36
CA LYS A 166 -1.40 36.64 14.24
C LYS A 166 -1.91 37.67 15.25
N GLU A 167 -3.17 37.55 15.64
CA GLU A 167 -3.87 38.53 16.49
C GLU A 167 -3.67 38.24 17.98
N TYR A 168 -3.61 36.95 18.35
CA TYR A 168 -3.62 36.51 19.76
C TYR A 168 -2.31 35.85 20.23
N ASN A 169 -1.25 35.87 19.41
CA ASN A 169 -0.11 34.96 19.53
C ASN A 169 -0.57 33.48 19.53
N THR A 170 0.31 32.57 19.95
CA THR A 170 -0.03 31.15 20.05
C THR A 170 -1.00 30.90 21.21
N LEU A 171 -2.23 30.49 20.90
CA LEU A 171 -3.23 30.04 21.88
C LEU A 171 -2.98 28.57 22.21
N SER A 172 -3.13 28.17 23.47
CA SER A 172 -2.94 26.79 23.93
C SER A 172 -4.17 26.31 24.67
N PHE A 173 -4.71 25.16 24.27
CA PHE A 173 -5.86 24.53 24.88
C PHE A 173 -5.54 23.09 25.24
N ASP A 174 -5.92 22.69 26.44
CA ASP A 174 -5.86 21.31 26.89
C ASP A 174 -7.24 20.66 26.68
N PHE A 175 -7.27 19.40 26.24
CA PHE A 175 -8.50 18.66 25.98
C PHE A 175 -8.37 17.18 26.37
N ASP A 176 -9.49 16.58 26.75
CA ASP A 176 -9.53 15.19 27.22
C ASP A 176 -9.97 14.23 26.10
N PHE A 177 -10.82 14.71 25.19
CA PHE A 177 -11.35 13.96 24.05
C PHE A 177 -11.11 14.69 22.73
N ILE A 178 -10.76 13.94 21.67
CA ILE A 178 -10.54 14.52 20.34
C ILE A 178 -11.79 15.27 19.84
N ASP A 179 -12.99 14.82 20.21
CA ASP A 179 -14.24 15.49 19.84
C ASP A 179 -14.37 16.92 20.40
N ASP A 180 -13.68 17.25 21.49
CA ASP A 180 -13.64 18.60 22.09
C ASP A 180 -13.02 19.62 21.12
N LEU A 181 -12.24 19.16 20.12
CA LEU A 181 -11.70 20.03 19.07
C LEU A 181 -12.79 20.65 18.18
N LYS A 182 -14.04 20.16 18.25
CA LYS A 182 -15.18 20.82 17.58
C LYS A 182 -15.51 22.16 18.21
N ASP A 183 -15.25 22.34 19.50
CA ASP A 183 -15.59 23.57 20.23
C ASP A 183 -14.68 24.73 19.85
N ILE A 184 -13.45 24.43 19.43
CA ILE A 184 -12.48 25.42 18.92
C ILE A 184 -12.62 25.68 17.40
N ARG A 185 -13.65 25.13 16.74
CA ARG A 185 -13.90 25.32 15.31
C ARG A 185 -13.96 26.79 14.94
N ASP A 186 -14.67 27.59 15.73
CA ASP A 186 -14.88 29.00 15.43
C ASP A 186 -13.57 29.80 15.50
N ILE A 187 -12.63 29.41 16.38
CA ILE A 187 -11.28 29.99 16.44
C ILE A 187 -10.51 29.70 15.14
N PHE A 188 -10.54 28.45 14.67
CA PHE A 188 -9.91 28.09 13.38
C PHE A 188 -10.53 28.84 12.20
N LEU A 189 -11.86 28.99 12.19
CA LEU A 189 -12.55 29.70 11.13
C LEU A 189 -12.24 31.20 11.15
N ASP A 190 -11.98 31.79 12.31
CA ASP A 190 -11.62 33.19 12.46
C ASP A 190 -10.20 33.48 11.97
N ILE A 191 -9.23 32.61 12.28
CA ILE A 191 -7.85 32.71 11.78
C ILE A 191 -7.78 32.64 10.24
N LEU A 192 -8.74 31.99 9.60
CA LEU A 192 -8.82 31.83 8.15
C LEU A 192 -9.54 32.98 7.41
N LYS A 193 -10.00 34.03 8.11
CA LYS A 193 -10.58 35.22 7.48
C LYS A 193 -9.49 36.21 7.08
#